data_AF-A0A2U2J5Q1-F1
#
_entry.id   AF-A0A2U2J5Q1-F1
#
_cell.length_a   1.000
_cell.length_b   1.000
_cell.length_c   1.000
_cell.angle_alpha   90.00
_cell.angle_beta   90.00
_cell.angle_gamma   90.00
#
_symmetry.space_group_name_H-M   'P 1'
#
loop_
_entity.id
_entity.type
_entity.pdbx_description
1 polymer ?
#
loop_
_entity_poly.entity_id
_entity_poly.type
_entity_poly.pdbx_seq_one_letter_code
_entity_poly.pdbx_strand_id
1 'polypeptide(L)'
;MKRLVATALVALSTFGIAPAAQAAEIILVPHPSGDLSGFFGQTISTLGPFNSTFTFNVPRTSRVGATLSNFGVSGVTNINFGSAFLNGTPFNLISFITPQGEAEFGFASRLSSAGPHTLVVNGSSGGGGSFAGTVSVSPIPEPSTWALMLLGFGVVGYSLRRRRQRAKVTKVSFA
;
A
#
# COMPACT_ATOMS: atom_id res chain seq x y z
N MET A 1 2.15 73.80 -26.50
CA MET A 1 1.96 72.98 -25.27
C MET A 1 0.84 71.98 -25.49
N LYS A 2 1.16 70.73 -25.84
CA LYS A 2 0.20 69.61 -25.84
C LYS A 2 0.95 68.37 -25.36
N ARG A 3 0.72 67.98 -24.11
CA ARG A 3 1.28 66.78 -23.47
C ARG A 3 0.30 65.64 -23.71
N LEU A 4 0.73 64.58 -24.38
CA LEU A 4 -0.02 63.32 -24.45
C LEU A 4 0.66 62.32 -23.52
N VAL A 5 -0.12 61.86 -22.53
CA VAL A 5 0.26 60.95 -21.46
C VAL A 5 0.26 59.52 -22.01
N ALA A 6 1.36 58.80 -21.82
CA ALA A 6 1.48 57.38 -22.14
C ALA A 6 0.82 56.54 -21.04
N THR A 7 -0.14 55.69 -21.43
CA THR A 7 -0.75 54.68 -20.56
C THR A 7 0.09 53.41 -20.59
N ALA A 8 0.76 53.09 -19.48
CA ALA A 8 1.45 51.82 -19.28
C ALA A 8 0.43 50.77 -18.78
N LEU A 9 0.24 49.71 -19.56
CA LEU A 9 -0.62 48.58 -19.22
C LEU A 9 0.25 47.53 -18.50
N VAL A 10 0.11 47.44 -17.17
CA VAL A 10 0.81 46.43 -16.37
C VAL A 10 0.04 45.12 -16.47
N ALA A 11 0.62 44.13 -17.15
CA ALA A 11 0.10 42.77 -17.17
C ALA A 11 0.39 42.09 -15.81
N LEU A 12 -0.65 41.83 -15.01
CA LEU A 12 -0.55 40.97 -13.84
C LEU A 12 -0.44 39.51 -14.30
N SER A 13 0.75 38.92 -14.19
CA SER A 13 0.91 37.47 -14.27
C SER A 13 0.34 36.83 -13.00
N THR A 14 -0.85 36.23 -13.09
CA THR A 14 -1.37 35.37 -12.03
C THR A 14 -0.52 34.11 -11.97
N PHE A 15 0.37 34.01 -10.99
CA PHE A 15 0.97 32.74 -10.60
C PHE A 15 -0.17 31.80 -10.19
N GLY A 16 -0.40 30.75 -10.98
CA GLY A 16 -1.34 29.69 -10.63
C GLY A 16 -0.92 29.08 -9.30
N ILE A 17 -1.76 29.25 -8.28
CA ILE A 17 -1.63 28.54 -7.01
C ILE A 17 -1.82 27.07 -7.37
N ALA A 18 -0.74 26.27 -7.33
CA ALA A 18 -0.86 24.83 -7.45
C ALA A 18 -1.80 24.36 -6.32
N PRO A 19 -2.87 23.60 -6.61
CA PRO A 19 -3.75 23.09 -5.58
C PRO A 19 -2.91 22.25 -4.60
N ALA A 20 -3.13 22.45 -3.30
CA ALA A 20 -2.47 21.64 -2.28
C ALA A 20 -2.73 20.15 -2.58
N ALA A 21 -1.67 19.34 -2.61
CA ALA A 21 -1.78 17.91 -2.83
C ALA A 21 -2.65 17.30 -1.71
N GLN A 22 -3.90 16.99 -2.03
CA GLN A 22 -4.84 16.39 -1.08
C GLN A 22 -4.61 14.88 -1.07
N ALA A 23 -3.98 14.37 -0.02
CA ALA A 23 -3.85 12.94 0.20
C ALA A 23 -5.07 12.42 0.96
N ALA A 24 -5.75 11.40 0.43
CA ALA A 24 -6.87 10.76 1.12
C ALA A 24 -6.37 9.63 2.02
N GLU A 25 -6.89 9.53 3.24
CA GLU A 25 -6.48 8.48 4.18
C GLU A 25 -7.23 7.16 3.91
N ILE A 26 -6.48 6.05 3.91
CA ILE A 26 -7.02 4.68 3.92
C ILE A 26 -6.99 4.18 5.36
N ILE A 27 -8.16 3.85 5.88
CA ILE A 27 -8.32 3.29 7.22
C ILE A 27 -8.13 1.77 7.15
N LEU A 28 -7.12 1.27 7.86
CA LEU A 28 -6.88 -0.17 7.99
C LEU A 28 -7.66 -0.73 9.17
N VAL A 29 -8.53 -1.71 8.89
CA VAL A 29 -9.32 -2.44 9.88
C VAL A 29 -8.58 -3.71 10.27
N PRO A 30 -8.27 -3.93 11.57
CA PRO A 30 -7.61 -5.15 12.04
C PRO A 30 -8.59 -6.33 12.14
N HIS A 31 -8.07 -7.54 11.93
CA HIS A 31 -8.81 -8.80 12.00
C HIS A 31 -8.30 -9.69 13.14
N PRO A 32 -9.09 -10.70 13.59
CA PRO A 32 -8.65 -11.64 14.64
C PRO A 32 -7.36 -12.41 14.32
N SER A 33 -7.01 -12.58 13.04
CA SER A 33 -5.74 -13.18 12.62
C SER A 33 -4.51 -12.29 12.86
N GLY A 34 -4.73 -10.99 13.14
CA GLY A 34 -3.68 -9.96 13.18
C GLY A 34 -3.46 -9.27 11.83
N ASP A 35 -4.05 -9.76 10.74
CA ASP A 35 -4.03 -9.07 9.45
C ASP A 35 -4.85 -7.77 9.51
N LEU A 36 -4.57 -6.84 8.61
CA LEU A 36 -5.37 -5.63 8.42
C LEU A 36 -5.81 -5.51 6.97
N SER A 37 -6.97 -4.89 6.74
CA SER A 37 -7.43 -4.54 5.40
C SER A 37 -8.12 -3.18 5.38
N GLY A 38 -7.99 -2.46 4.27
CA GLY A 38 -8.72 -1.21 4.01
C GLY A 38 -9.12 -1.11 2.55
N PHE A 39 -9.98 -0.14 2.24
CA PHE A 39 -10.38 0.18 0.87
C PHE A 39 -10.13 1.66 0.59
N PHE A 40 -10.03 2.00 -0.69
CA PHE A 40 -9.88 3.37 -1.15
C PHE A 40 -10.54 3.53 -2.52
N GLY A 41 -10.79 4.78 -2.92
CA GLY A 41 -11.28 5.08 -4.25
C GLY A 41 -11.50 6.57 -4.45
N GLN A 42 -11.65 6.96 -5.71
CA GLN A 42 -11.89 8.34 -6.09
C GLN A 42 -12.66 8.39 -7.41
N THR A 43 -13.59 9.35 -7.51
CA THR A 43 -14.20 9.76 -8.78
C THR A 43 -13.42 10.92 -9.37
N ILE A 44 -13.04 10.82 -10.64
CA ILE A 44 -12.30 11.84 -11.39
C ILE A 44 -13.26 12.50 -12.38
N SER A 45 -13.81 13.65 -11.99
CA SER A 45 -14.79 14.43 -12.76
C SER A 45 -14.19 15.39 -13.79
N THR A 46 -12.86 15.43 -13.92
CA THR A 46 -12.15 16.27 -14.88
C THR A 46 -11.57 15.42 -16.00
N LEU A 47 -11.74 15.87 -17.24
CA LEU A 47 -11.11 15.25 -18.41
C LEU A 47 -9.60 15.49 -18.38
N GLY A 48 -8.83 14.46 -18.71
CA GLY A 48 -7.37 14.55 -18.83
C GLY A 48 -6.62 13.90 -17.67
N PRO A 49 -5.36 14.29 -17.43
CA PRO A 49 -4.49 13.61 -16.48
C PRO A 49 -4.94 13.86 -15.03
N PHE A 50 -4.76 12.85 -14.19
CA PHE A 50 -4.93 12.96 -12.75
C PHE A 50 -3.76 12.33 -12.00
N ASN A 51 -3.55 12.83 -10.78
CA ASN A 51 -2.66 12.25 -9.78
C ASN A 51 -3.44 12.14 -8.47
N SER A 52 -3.53 10.92 -7.95
CA SER A 52 -4.21 10.61 -6.70
C SER A 52 -3.21 10.01 -5.74
N THR A 53 -3.14 10.56 -4.54
CA THR A 53 -2.29 10.03 -3.46
C THR A 53 -3.17 9.62 -2.30
N PHE A 54 -2.95 8.40 -1.81
CA PHE A 54 -3.58 7.87 -0.62
C PHE A 54 -2.52 7.53 0.43
N THR A 55 -2.85 7.67 1.70
CA THR A 55 -1.94 7.38 2.81
C THR A 55 -2.55 6.39 3.80
N PHE A 56 -1.72 5.53 4.38
CA PHE A 56 -2.12 4.65 5.49
C PHE A 56 -0.95 4.38 6.41
N ASN A 57 -1.23 3.95 7.64
CA ASN A 57 -0.20 3.60 8.60
C ASN A 57 -0.14 2.10 8.82
N VAL A 58 1.04 1.50 8.61
CA VAL A 58 1.28 0.08 8.88
C VAL A 58 1.85 -0.06 10.29
N PRO A 59 1.22 -0.82 11.20
CA PRO A 59 1.60 -0.79 12.62
C PRO A 59 2.91 -1.50 12.96
N ARG A 60 3.32 -2.49 12.14
CA ARG A 60 4.52 -3.33 12.34
C ARG A 60 5.09 -3.75 10.99
N THR A 61 6.28 -4.32 10.98
CA THR A 61 6.86 -4.87 9.74
C THR A 61 5.95 -5.98 9.18
N SER A 62 5.47 -5.77 7.97
CA SER A 62 4.40 -6.58 7.35
C SER A 62 4.64 -6.75 5.87
N ARG A 63 4.04 -7.79 5.29
CA ARG A 63 3.78 -7.84 3.85
C ARG A 63 2.56 -6.98 3.55
N VAL A 64 2.72 -6.00 2.68
CA VAL A 64 1.65 -5.09 2.25
C VAL A 64 1.35 -5.37 0.79
N GLY A 65 0.08 -5.60 0.48
CA GLY A 65 -0.43 -5.73 -0.88
C GLY A 65 -1.51 -4.70 -1.14
N ALA A 66 -1.65 -4.30 -2.40
CA ALA A 66 -2.73 -3.43 -2.81
C ALA A 66 -3.23 -3.79 -4.20
N THR A 67 -4.51 -3.56 -4.43
CA THR A 67 -5.17 -3.66 -5.73
C THR A 67 -5.71 -2.30 -6.13
N LEU A 68 -5.94 -2.11 -7.42
CA LEU A 68 -6.70 -1.00 -7.99
C LEU A 68 -7.50 -1.50 -9.18
N SER A 69 -8.68 -0.94 -9.42
CA SER A 69 -9.52 -1.27 -10.55
C SER A 69 -10.42 -0.12 -10.99
N ASN A 70 -10.75 -0.13 -12.27
CA ASN A 70 -11.76 0.72 -12.90
C ASN A 70 -12.58 -0.12 -13.90
N PHE A 71 -13.82 0.27 -14.15
CA PHE A 71 -14.62 -0.23 -15.25
C PHE A 71 -15.32 0.93 -15.97
N GLY A 72 -14.90 1.20 -17.20
CA GLY A 72 -15.50 2.22 -18.06
C GLY A 72 -16.51 1.60 -19.03
N VAL A 73 -17.74 2.11 -19.04
CA VAL A 73 -18.79 1.72 -20.01
C VAL A 73 -18.92 2.70 -21.18
N SER A 74 -18.18 3.80 -21.12
CA SER A 74 -18.16 4.86 -22.13
C SER A 74 -16.83 5.62 -22.06
N GLY A 75 -16.52 6.39 -23.10
CA GLY A 75 -15.32 7.24 -23.11
C GLY A 75 -15.25 8.23 -21.94
N VAL A 76 -16.38 8.64 -21.35
CA VAL A 76 -16.43 9.57 -20.20
C VAL A 76 -16.10 8.86 -18.88
N THR A 77 -16.61 7.64 -18.71
CA THR A 77 -16.39 6.84 -17.49
C THR A 77 -15.07 6.07 -17.53
N ASN A 78 -14.37 6.10 -18.67
CA ASN A 78 -13.11 5.42 -18.83
C ASN A 78 -11.99 6.09 -18.02
N ILE A 79 -11.14 5.26 -17.42
CA ILE A 79 -9.88 5.64 -16.80
C ILE A 79 -8.83 4.71 -17.37
N ASN A 80 -7.76 5.32 -17.89
CA ASN A 80 -6.54 4.62 -18.25
C ASN A 80 -5.50 4.88 -17.15
N PHE A 81 -5.07 3.84 -16.45
CA PHE A 81 -3.98 3.91 -15.48
C PHE A 81 -2.65 4.02 -16.23
N GLY A 82 -1.92 5.12 -16.01
CA GLY A 82 -0.58 5.31 -16.56
C GLY A 82 0.51 4.73 -15.67
N SER A 83 0.39 4.89 -14.35
CA SER A 83 1.28 4.26 -13.37
C SER A 83 0.64 4.22 -11.98
N ALA A 84 1.05 3.25 -11.16
CA ALA A 84 0.72 3.26 -9.76
C ALA A 84 1.88 2.71 -8.92
N PHE A 85 2.01 3.20 -7.69
CA PHE A 85 3.12 2.87 -6.79
C PHE A 85 2.64 2.64 -5.35
N LEU A 86 3.03 1.50 -4.77
CA LEU A 86 2.88 1.18 -3.36
C LEU A 86 4.19 1.49 -2.64
N ASN A 87 4.28 2.66 -2.01
CA ASN A 87 5.49 3.15 -1.33
C ASN A 87 6.76 2.98 -2.20
N GLY A 88 6.66 3.43 -3.46
CA GLY A 88 7.70 3.33 -4.48
C GLY A 88 7.75 2.00 -5.27
N THR A 89 7.04 0.95 -4.86
CA THR A 89 6.96 -0.31 -5.62
C THR A 89 5.93 -0.21 -6.74
N PRO A 90 6.29 -0.40 -8.02
CA PRO A 90 5.35 -0.26 -9.13
C PRO A 90 4.28 -1.36 -9.13
N PHE A 91 3.09 -1.00 -9.59
CA PHE A 91 2.01 -1.95 -9.87
C PHE A 91 2.23 -2.64 -11.21
N ASN A 92 1.82 -3.92 -11.28
CA ASN A 92 1.54 -4.57 -12.55
C ASN A 92 0.16 -4.10 -13.00
N LEU A 93 0.06 -3.40 -14.12
CA LEU A 93 -1.18 -2.87 -14.69
C LEU A 93 -1.61 -3.72 -15.88
N ILE A 94 -2.89 -4.07 -15.93
CA ILE A 94 -3.51 -4.84 -17.01
C ILE A 94 -4.83 -4.19 -17.42
N SER A 95 -5.11 -4.17 -18.73
CA SER A 95 -6.34 -3.63 -19.30
C SER A 95 -7.00 -4.67 -20.20
N PHE A 96 -8.33 -4.73 -20.14
CA PHE A 96 -9.17 -5.62 -20.94
C PHE A 96 -10.24 -4.80 -21.63
N ILE A 97 -10.29 -4.91 -22.95
CA ILE A 97 -11.36 -4.33 -23.77
C ILE A 97 -12.38 -5.43 -24.07
N THR A 98 -13.63 -5.16 -23.74
CA THR A 98 -14.75 -6.09 -23.97
C THR A 98 -15.89 -5.37 -24.67
N PRO A 99 -16.86 -6.10 -25.27
CA PRO A 99 -18.08 -5.47 -25.77
C PRO A 99 -18.90 -4.73 -24.71
N GLN A 100 -18.68 -5.01 -23.42
CA GLN A 100 -19.38 -4.38 -22.29
C GLN A 100 -18.68 -3.12 -21.78
N GLY A 101 -17.43 -2.87 -22.18
CA GLY A 101 -16.61 -1.78 -21.66
C GLY A 101 -15.13 -2.15 -21.49
N GLU A 102 -14.39 -1.24 -20.89
CA GLU A 102 -12.96 -1.37 -20.62
C GLU A 102 -12.74 -1.57 -19.11
N ALA A 103 -12.10 -2.67 -18.75
CA ALA A 103 -11.74 -2.99 -17.37
C ALA A 103 -10.24 -2.86 -17.20
N GLU A 104 -9.81 -2.07 -16.22
CA GLU A 104 -8.39 -1.99 -15.86
C GLU A 104 -8.19 -2.45 -14.43
N PHE A 105 -7.08 -3.16 -14.21
CA PHE A 105 -6.67 -3.64 -12.90
C PHE A 105 -5.20 -3.36 -12.67
N GLY A 106 -4.85 -3.21 -11.41
CA GLY A 106 -3.47 -3.19 -10.98
C GLY A 106 -3.29 -3.90 -9.66
N PHE A 107 -2.12 -4.50 -9.48
CA PHE A 107 -1.73 -5.05 -8.18
C PHE A 107 -0.24 -4.90 -7.92
N ALA A 108 0.10 -4.69 -6.65
CA ALA A 108 1.47 -4.67 -6.17
C ALA A 108 1.53 -5.31 -4.78
N SER A 109 2.71 -5.81 -4.42
CA SER A 109 2.99 -6.15 -3.04
C SER A 109 4.46 -5.95 -2.71
N ARG A 110 4.74 -5.63 -1.44
CA ARG A 110 6.10 -5.46 -0.92
C ARG A 110 6.18 -5.84 0.54
N LEU A 111 7.39 -6.08 1.02
CA LEU A 111 7.67 -6.02 2.45
C LEU A 111 7.85 -4.58 2.88
N SER A 112 7.26 -4.22 4.00
CA SER A 112 7.23 -2.86 4.51
C SER A 112 7.58 -2.83 5.98
N SER A 113 8.37 -1.83 6.38
CA SER A 113 8.55 -1.49 7.80
C SER A 113 7.26 -0.90 8.38
N ALA A 114 7.19 -0.77 9.69
CA ALA A 114 6.14 0.02 10.33
C ALA A 114 6.21 1.50 9.90
N GLY A 115 5.07 2.19 9.96
CA GLY A 115 4.97 3.63 9.73
C GLY A 115 4.04 4.02 8.57
N PRO A 116 4.08 5.31 8.17
CA PRO A 116 3.24 5.83 7.11
C PRO A 116 3.67 5.29 5.74
N HIS A 117 2.68 4.99 4.92
CA HIS A 117 2.81 4.47 3.57
C HIS A 117 1.97 5.30 2.62
N THR A 118 2.43 5.36 1.38
CA THR A 118 1.72 6.03 0.28
C THR A 118 1.32 5.04 -0.78
N LEU A 119 0.16 5.29 -1.37
CA LEU A 119 -0.28 4.70 -2.62
C LEU A 119 -0.52 5.84 -3.59
N VAL A 120 0.22 5.86 -4.69
CA VAL A 120 0.09 6.91 -5.71
C VAL A 120 -0.46 6.28 -6.97
N VAL A 121 -1.51 6.86 -7.54
CA VAL A 121 -2.15 6.43 -8.79
C VAL A 121 -2.14 7.60 -9.77
N ASN A 122 -1.62 7.36 -10.96
CA ASN A 122 -1.58 8.30 -12.06
C ASN A 122 -2.31 7.71 -13.25
N GLY A 123 -3.06 8.54 -13.97
CA GLY A 123 -3.75 8.11 -15.16
C GLY A 123 -4.40 9.26 -15.90
N SER A 124 -5.24 8.92 -16.86
CA SER A 124 -6.11 9.86 -17.56
C SER A 124 -7.57 9.45 -17.40
N SER A 125 -8.44 10.40 -17.07
CA SER A 125 -9.89 10.21 -17.02
C SER A 125 -10.55 10.79 -18.26
N GLY A 126 -11.63 10.13 -18.70
CA GLY A 126 -12.57 10.63 -19.70
C GLY A 126 -13.46 11.78 -19.23
N GLY A 127 -13.36 12.21 -17.96
CA GLY A 127 -14.15 13.31 -17.40
C GLY A 127 -15.27 12.88 -16.45
N GLY A 128 -15.41 11.59 -16.14
CA GLY A 128 -16.40 11.11 -15.18
C GLY A 128 -16.17 9.68 -14.68
N GLY A 129 -14.96 9.15 -14.81
CA GLY A 129 -14.62 7.81 -14.34
C GLY A 129 -14.36 7.73 -12.84
N SER A 130 -14.34 6.52 -12.29
CA SER A 130 -14.00 6.28 -10.89
C SER A 130 -13.17 5.02 -10.75
N PHE A 131 -12.15 5.05 -9.90
CA PHE A 131 -11.40 3.86 -9.55
C PHE A 131 -11.48 3.58 -8.05
N ALA A 132 -11.25 2.33 -7.68
CA ALA A 132 -11.19 1.90 -6.30
C ALA A 132 -10.19 0.76 -6.13
N GLY A 133 -9.92 0.38 -4.89
CA GLY A 133 -9.04 -0.74 -4.60
C GLY A 133 -9.03 -1.10 -3.14
N THR A 134 -8.28 -2.14 -2.82
CA THR A 134 -8.07 -2.60 -1.44
C THR A 134 -6.59 -2.60 -1.09
N VAL A 135 -6.30 -2.40 0.19
CA VAL A 135 -4.99 -2.60 0.79
C VAL A 135 -5.11 -3.72 1.80
N SER A 136 -4.20 -4.69 1.75
CA SER A 136 -4.11 -5.79 2.69
C SER A 136 -2.73 -5.80 3.33
N VAL A 137 -2.68 -5.98 4.65
CA VAL A 137 -1.46 -5.98 5.44
C VAL A 137 -1.43 -7.27 6.25
N SER A 138 -0.41 -8.08 6.04
CA SER A 138 -0.18 -9.30 6.81
C SER A 138 1.12 -9.18 7.61
N PRO A 139 1.03 -9.08 8.96
CA PRO A 139 2.21 -9.02 9.81
C PRO A 139 3.12 -10.23 9.63
N ILE A 140 4.43 -9.98 9.58
CA ILE A 140 5.40 -11.07 9.61
C ILE A 140 5.67 -11.42 11.07
N PRO A 141 5.59 -12.71 11.46
CA PRO A 141 5.94 -13.11 12.82
C PRO A 141 7.35 -12.64 13.20
N GLU A 142 7.48 -12.03 14.38
CA GLU A 142 8.75 -11.44 14.81
C GLU A 142 9.84 -12.53 14.93
N PRO A 143 11.09 -12.27 14.47
CA PRO A 143 12.19 -13.24 14.62
C PRO A 143 12.43 -13.66 16.08
N SER A 144 12.12 -12.80 17.05
CA SER A 144 12.16 -13.10 18.48
C SER A 144 11.22 -14.24 18.87
N THR A 145 10.04 -14.33 18.25
CA THR A 145 9.09 -15.43 18.50
C THR A 145 9.69 -16.76 18.06
N TRP A 146 10.35 -16.79 16.90
CA TRP A 146 11.07 -17.98 16.42
C TRP A 146 12.25 -18.33 17.33
N ALA A 147 13.03 -17.33 17.74
CA ALA A 147 14.15 -17.52 18.65
C ALA A 147 13.70 -18.05 20.02
N LEU A 148 12.58 -17.56 20.57
CA LEU A 148 12.01 -18.03 21.83
C LEU A 148 11.48 -19.46 21.73
N MET A 149 10.83 -19.82 20.61
CA MET A 149 10.41 -21.20 20.35
C MET A 149 11.62 -22.14 20.30
N LEU A 150 12.64 -21.78 19.53
CA LEU A 150 13.89 -22.55 19.43
C LEU A 150 14.61 -22.65 20.78
N LEU A 151 14.67 -21.55 21.54
CA LEU A 151 15.23 -21.54 22.89
C LEU A 151 14.45 -22.48 23.81
N GLY A 152 13.12 -22.45 23.77
CA GLY A 152 12.25 -23.36 24.51
C GLY A 152 12.55 -24.83 24.19
N PHE A 153 12.64 -25.18 22.90
CA PHE A 153 13.03 -26.52 22.48
C PHE A 153 14.45 -26.90 22.92
N GLY A 154 15.39 -25.95 22.84
CA GLY A 154 16.77 -26.14 23.31
C GLY A 154 16.84 -26.47 24.81
N VAL A 155 16.08 -25.73 25.64
CA VAL A 155 16.00 -25.97 27.09
C VAL A 155 15.39 -27.34 27.39
N VAL A 156 14.29 -27.71 26.72
CA VAL A 156 13.64 -29.01 26.89
C VAL A 156 14.60 -30.15 26.49
N GLY A 157 15.22 -30.06 25.31
CA GLY A 157 16.20 -31.04 24.84
C GLY A 157 17.39 -31.19 25.77
N TYR A 158 17.92 -30.07 26.28
CA TYR A 158 19.01 -30.07 27.26
C TYR A 158 18.62 -30.77 28.58
N SER A 159 17.42 -30.50 29.09
CA SER A 159 16.93 -31.11 30.33
C SER A 159 16.81 -32.63 30.23
N LEU A 160 16.36 -33.15 29.08
CA LEU A 160 16.26 -34.59 28.79
C LEU A 160 17.63 -35.25 28.73
N ARG A 161 18.62 -34.61 28.10
CA ARG A 161 20.01 -35.10 28.03
C ARG A 161 20.63 -35.22 29.43
N ARG A 162 20.42 -34.23 30.30
CA ARG A 162 20.93 -34.23 31.69
C ARG A 162 20.33 -35.37 32.53
N ARG A 163 19.04 -35.68 32.37
CA ARG A 163 18.39 -36.80 33.07
C ARG A 163 18.98 -38.15 32.70
N ARG A 164 19.25 -38.40 31.41
CA ARG A 164 19.86 -39.66 30.93
C ARG A 164 21.26 -39.91 31.49
N GLN A 165 22.06 -38.85 31.68
CA GLN A 165 23.40 -38.99 32.28
C GLN A 165 23.36 -39.42 33.75
N ARG A 166 22.35 -38.98 34.52
CA ARG A 166 22.18 -39.37 35.93
C ARG A 166 21.71 -40.81 36.10
N ALA A 167 20.88 -41.32 35.17
CA ALA A 167 20.36 -42.69 35.23
C ALA A 167 21.41 -43.78 34.94
N LYS A 168 22.55 -43.45 34.31
CA LYS A 168 23.62 -44.41 33.97
C LYS A 168 24.59 -44.74 35.12
N VAL A 169 24.46 -44.13 36.31
CA VAL A 169 25.46 -44.21 37.40
C VAL A 169 25.15 -45.28 38.45
N THR A 170 24.03 -46.01 38.38
CA THR A 170 23.76 -47.09 39.33
C THR A 170 24.51 -48.38 38.95
N LYS A 171 25.79 -48.49 39.34
CA LYS A 171 26.45 -49.80 39.49
C LYS A 171 25.94 -50.42 40.79
N VAL A 172 25.08 -51.43 40.70
CA VAL A 172 24.73 -52.28 41.84
C VAL A 172 25.89 -53.25 42.06
N SER A 173 26.59 -53.12 43.19
CA SER A 173 27.57 -54.10 43.65
C SER A 173 26.84 -55.12 44.52
N PHE A 174 26.87 -56.38 44.12
CA PHE A 174 26.42 -57.49 44.95
C PHE A 174 27.60 -57.97 45.82
N ALA A 175 27.34 -58.17 47.11
CA ALA A 175 28.22 -58.81 48.08
C ALA A 175 27.54 -60.09 48.58
#